data_AF-A0A382UQS9-F1
#
_entry.id   AF-A0A382UQS9-F1
#
_cell.length_a   1.000
_cell.length_b   1.000
_cell.length_c   1.000
_cell.angle_alpha   90.00
_cell.angle_beta   90.00
_cell.angle_gamma   90.00
#
_symmetry.space_group_name_H-M   'P 1'
#
loop_
_entity.id
_entity.type
_entity.pdbx_description
1 polymer ?
#
loop_
_entity_poly.entity_id
_entity_poly.type
_entity_poly.pdbx_seq_one_letter_code
_entity_poly.pdbx_strand_id
1 'polypeptide(L)'
;MKKNFDINGINIDLTKNIPRGSGLGGGSSNAASVLKGIRQLYNLDISDNELENIAAEIGADVPFFIRGSIQLGEGVGDRLTPLKININGKYLIIIPEIIINTFWAYSQFKKN
;
A
#
# COMPACT_ATOMS: atom_id res chain seq x y z
N MET A 1 -9.40 7.55 10.35
CA MET A 1 -9.97 8.78 9.74
C MET A 1 -11.14 9.35 10.55
N LYS A 2 -12.37 8.81 10.51
CA LYS A 2 -13.53 9.40 11.23
C LYS A 2 -13.38 9.54 12.74
N LYS A 3 -12.59 8.67 13.38
CA LYS A 3 -12.24 8.78 14.81
C LYS A 3 -11.45 10.05 15.14
N ASN A 4 -10.70 10.59 14.17
CA ASN A 4 -9.72 11.65 14.37
C ASN A 4 -10.10 12.95 13.64
N PHE A 5 -11.04 12.91 12.69
CA PHE A 5 -11.41 14.03 11.83
C PHE A 5 -12.92 14.09 11.64
N ASP A 6 -13.46 15.31 11.54
CA ASP A 6 -14.86 15.56 11.22
C ASP A 6 -15.11 15.35 9.72
N ILE A 7 -15.43 14.11 9.36
CA ILE A 7 -15.68 13.69 7.98
C ILE A 7 -17.03 12.98 7.86
N ASN A 8 -17.69 13.20 6.73
CA ASN A 8 -18.95 12.55 6.37
C ASN A 8 -18.71 11.24 5.62
N GLY A 9 -19.81 10.58 5.21
CA GLY A 9 -19.75 9.41 4.35
C GLY A 9 -19.10 9.73 3.00
N ILE A 10 -18.51 8.70 2.39
CA ILE A 10 -17.97 8.77 1.02
C ILE A 10 -18.50 7.60 0.22
N ASN A 11 -18.69 7.80 -1.08
CA ASN A 11 -18.93 6.70 -2.02
C ASN A 11 -17.61 6.34 -2.71
N ILE A 12 -17.33 5.05 -2.87
CA ILE A 12 -16.10 4.55 -3.47
C ILE A 12 -16.47 3.58 -4.59
N ASP A 13 -16.12 3.95 -5.82
CA ASP A 13 -16.19 3.06 -6.98
C ASP A 13 -14.78 2.57 -7.32
N LEU A 14 -14.62 1.25 -7.43
CA LEU A 14 -13.32 0.62 -7.63
C LEU A 14 -13.31 -0.29 -8.87
N THR A 15 -12.56 0.11 -9.88
CA THR A 15 -12.24 -0.76 -11.03
C THR A 15 -10.93 -1.49 -10.77
N LYS A 16 -10.97 -2.83 -10.75
CA LYS A 16 -9.81 -3.68 -10.42
C LYS A 16 -9.08 -4.16 -11.67
N ASN A 17 -8.02 -3.44 -12.04
CA ASN A 17 -7.10 -3.88 -13.10
C ASN A 17 -5.94 -4.73 -12.58
N ILE A 18 -5.51 -4.52 -11.33
CA ILE A 18 -4.49 -5.35 -10.68
C ILE A 18 -5.18 -6.61 -10.14
N PRO A 19 -4.82 -7.82 -10.64
CA PRO A 19 -5.44 -9.06 -10.20
C PRO A 19 -5.26 -9.28 -8.70
N ARG A 20 -6.28 -9.87 -8.06
CA ARG A 20 -6.19 -10.22 -6.64
C ARG A 20 -5.15 -11.34 -6.47
N GLY A 21 -4.30 -11.21 -5.45
CA GLY A 21 -3.31 -12.24 -5.11
C GLY A 21 -2.09 -12.27 -6.03
N SER A 22 -1.90 -11.27 -6.90
CA SER A 22 -0.75 -11.19 -7.83
C SER A 22 0.58 -10.82 -7.16
N GLY A 23 0.60 -10.55 -5.86
CA GLY A 23 1.78 -10.04 -5.15
C GLY A 23 2.16 -8.59 -5.48
N LEU A 24 1.34 -7.85 -6.24
CA LEU A 24 1.63 -6.47 -6.67
C LEU A 24 1.11 -5.38 -5.69
N GLY A 25 0.69 -5.76 -4.48
CA GLY A 25 0.19 -4.81 -3.48
C GLY A 25 -1.12 -4.08 -3.86
N GLY A 26 -1.91 -4.62 -4.80
CA GLY A 26 -3.08 -3.92 -5.33
C GLY A 26 -4.16 -3.57 -4.30
N GLY A 27 -4.35 -4.40 -3.26
CA GLY A 27 -5.28 -4.09 -2.16
C GLY A 27 -4.76 -2.96 -1.27
N SER A 28 -3.48 -3.02 -0.89
CA SER A 28 -2.81 -1.99 -0.11
C SER A 28 -2.78 -0.64 -0.83
N SER A 29 -2.54 -0.66 -2.14
CA SER A 29 -2.64 0.52 -3.00
C SER A 29 -4.05 1.14 -3.01
N ASN A 30 -5.10 0.32 -3.01
CA ASN A 30 -6.48 0.82 -2.92
C ASN A 30 -6.72 1.54 -1.58
N ALA A 31 -6.32 0.93 -0.46
CA ALA A 31 -6.46 1.53 0.86
C ALA A 31 -5.73 2.89 0.97
N ALA A 32 -4.47 2.95 0.53
CA ALA A 32 -3.70 4.19 0.50
C ALA A 32 -4.32 5.26 -0.41
N SER A 33 -4.86 4.86 -1.56
CA SER A 33 -5.53 5.78 -2.49
C SER A 33 -6.80 6.38 -1.87
N VAL A 34 -7.59 5.58 -1.15
CA VAL A 34 -8.77 6.07 -0.42
C VAL A 34 -8.35 7.04 0.69
N LEU A 35 -7.30 6.72 1.47
CA LEU A 35 -6.78 7.61 2.51
C LEU A 35 -6.34 8.97 1.95
N LYS A 36 -5.57 8.96 0.85
CA LYS A 36 -5.13 10.18 0.14
C LYS A 36 -6.33 10.96 -0.41
N GLY A 37 -7.32 10.25 -0.98
CA GLY A 37 -8.57 10.84 -1.47
C GLY A 37 -9.37 11.51 -0.36
N ILE A 38 -9.54 10.87 0.79
CA ILE A 38 -10.21 11.46 1.96
C ILE A 38 -9.47 12.72 2.43
N ARG A 39 -8.14 12.64 2.58
CA ARG A 39 -7.31 13.81 2.94
C ARG A 39 -7.58 14.99 2.00
N GLN A 40 -7.61 14.73 0.70
CA GLN A 40 -7.83 15.75 -0.31
C GLN A 40 -9.28 16.27 -0.31
N LEU A 41 -10.28 15.38 -0.28
CA LEU A 41 -11.71 15.74 -0.34
C LEU A 41 -12.15 16.61 0.85
N TYR A 42 -11.62 16.32 2.04
CA TYR A 42 -11.95 17.05 3.26
C TYR A 42 -10.90 18.11 3.63
N ASN A 43 -9.92 18.38 2.76
CA ASN A 43 -8.84 19.34 2.98
C ASN A 43 -8.19 19.18 4.37
N LEU A 44 -7.90 17.94 4.76
CA LEU A 44 -7.35 17.63 6.08
C LEU A 44 -5.88 18.05 6.13
N ASP A 45 -5.54 18.87 7.11
CA ASP A 45 -4.16 19.27 7.40
C ASP A 45 -3.43 18.16 8.15
N ILE A 46 -3.05 17.12 7.42
CA ILE A 46 -2.27 15.99 7.93
C ILE A 46 -1.08 15.70 7.04
N SER A 47 0.07 15.52 7.68
CA SER A 47 1.30 15.17 7.00
C SER A 47 1.23 13.76 6.42
N ASP A 48 2.10 13.48 5.45
CA ASP A 48 2.27 12.11 4.93
C ASP A 48 2.68 11.12 6.03
N ASN A 49 3.48 11.55 7.02
CA ASN A 49 3.89 10.68 8.14
C ASN A 49 2.69 10.28 9.01
N GLU A 50 1.77 11.21 9.29
CA GLU A 50 0.55 10.90 10.03
C GLU A 50 -0.38 9.99 9.20
N LEU A 51 -0.45 10.21 7.89
CA LEU A 51 -1.23 9.37 7.00
C LEU A 51 -0.65 7.95 6.87
N GLU A 52 0.68 7.82 6.89
CA GLU A 52 1.42 6.54 6.94
C GLU A 52 1.15 5.77 8.24
N ASN A 53 1.11 6.46 9.38
CA ASN A 53 0.75 5.83 10.66
C ASN A 53 -0.67 5.26 10.63
N ILE A 54 -1.64 6.00 10.08
CA ILE A 54 -3.01 5.52 9.88
C ILE A 54 -3.03 4.35 8.88
N ALA A 55 -2.24 4.43 7.81
CA ALA A 55 -2.14 3.38 6.82
C ALA A 55 -1.59 2.07 7.41
N ALA A 56 -0.62 2.15 8.33
CA ALA A 56 -0.01 0.99 8.98
C ALA A 56 -1.02 0.17 9.80
N GLU A 57 -2.05 0.81 10.36
CA GLU A 57 -3.15 0.11 11.06
C GLU A 57 -4.01 -0.74 10.11
N ILE A 58 -4.03 -0.42 8.80
CA ILE A 58 -4.79 -1.16 7.79
C ILE A 58 -3.98 -2.35 7.25
N GLY A 59 -2.68 -2.19 7.08
CA GLY A 59 -1.77 -3.26 6.66
C GLY A 59 -0.35 -2.77 6.43
N ALA A 60 0.62 -3.70 6.59
CA ALA A 60 2.05 -3.39 6.54
C ALA A 60 2.51 -2.76 5.20
N ASP A 61 1.89 -3.14 4.08
CA ASP A 61 2.25 -2.61 2.76
C ASP A 61 1.53 -1.29 2.41
N VAL A 62 0.54 -0.85 3.19
CA VAL A 62 -0.25 0.36 2.86
C VAL A 62 0.57 1.65 2.95
N PRO A 63 1.43 1.86 3.97
CA PRO A 63 2.29 3.05 4.06
C PRO A 63 3.13 3.29 2.81
N PHE A 64 3.63 2.23 2.17
CA PHE A 64 4.45 2.33 0.94
C PHE A 64 3.75 3.15 -0.15
N PHE A 65 2.43 2.97 -0.30
CA PHE A 65 1.64 3.62 -1.34
C PHE A 65 1.23 5.07 -1.00
N ILE A 66 1.51 5.57 0.22
CA ILE A 66 1.27 6.97 0.56
C ILE A 66 2.21 7.87 -0.26
N ARG A 67 3.52 7.59 -0.14
CA ARG A 67 4.58 8.28 -0.89
C ARG A 67 4.80 7.70 -2.28
N GLY A 68 4.73 6.38 -2.42
CA GLY A 68 5.13 5.68 -3.65
C GLY A 68 6.61 5.90 -3.97
N SER A 69 6.95 5.91 -5.26
CA SER A 69 8.34 5.96 -5.73
C SER A 69 9.17 4.76 -5.24
N ILE A 70 10.49 4.86 -5.37
CA ILE A 70 11.42 3.81 -4.96
C ILE A 70 11.84 4.05 -3.51
N GLN A 71 11.65 3.02 -2.69
CA GLN A 71 11.88 3.08 -1.25
C GLN A 71 12.52 1.77 -0.79
N LEU A 72 13.46 1.86 0.14
CA LEU A 72 13.96 0.71 0.88
C LEU A 72 12.94 0.36 1.96
N GLY A 73 12.38 -0.85 1.90
CA GLY A 73 11.52 -1.40 2.94
C GLY A 73 12.31 -2.30 3.89
N GLU A 74 12.25 -2.01 5.18
CA GLU A 74 12.88 -2.78 6.24
C GLU A 74 11.84 -3.24 7.26
N GLY A 75 12.26 -4.09 8.21
CA GLY A 75 11.36 -4.65 9.21
C GLY A 75 10.39 -5.66 8.58
N VAL A 76 9.09 -5.45 8.77
CA VAL A 76 8.05 -6.22 8.07
C VAL A 76 7.58 -5.51 6.80
N GLY A 77 8.29 -4.46 6.36
CA GLY A 77 7.88 -3.54 5.30
C GLY A 77 7.34 -2.20 5.83
N ASP A 78 7.36 -2.01 7.15
CA ASP A 78 6.82 -0.85 7.87
C ASP A 78 7.79 0.33 7.96
N ARG A 79 9.10 0.08 7.85
CA ARG A 79 10.13 1.13 7.86
C ARG A 79 10.56 1.44 6.43
N LEU A 80 10.21 2.63 5.96
CA LEU A 80 10.42 3.05 4.58
C LEU A 80 11.41 4.20 4.49
N THR A 81 12.50 3.99 3.75
CA THR A 81 13.48 5.03 3.45
C THR A 81 13.44 5.35 1.95
N PRO A 82 13.05 6.57 1.53
CA PRO A 82 13.07 6.95 0.12
C PRO A 82 14.46 6.84 -0.49
N LEU A 83 14.54 6.25 -1.68
CA LEU A 83 15.80 6.10 -2.41
C LEU A 83 15.79 7.03 -3.63
N LYS A 84 16.83 7.86 -3.75
CA LYS A 84 17.09 8.67 -4.94
C LYS A 84 17.85 7.84 -5.99
N ILE A 85 17.21 6.78 -6.46
CA ILE A 85 17.75 5.92 -7.52
C ILE A 85 16.88 6.01 -8.76
N ASN A 86 17.51 5.90 -9.92
CA ASN A 86 16.81 5.82 -11.19
C ASN A 86 17.04 4.44 -11.80
N ILE A 87 15.99 3.64 -11.92
CA ILE A 87 16.06 2.30 -12.52
C ILE A 87 15.38 2.38 -13.89
N ASN A 88 16.18 2.67 -14.91
CA ASN A 88 15.70 2.75 -16.29
C ASN A 88 15.68 1.36 -16.93
N GLY A 89 14.58 1.03 -17.60
CA GLY A 89 14.45 -0.25 -18.29
C GLY A 89 13.03 -0.51 -18.80
N LYS A 90 12.88 -1.60 -19.54
CA LYS A 90 11.56 -2.17 -19.88
C LYS A 90 11.29 -3.33 -18.94
N TYR A 91 10.12 -3.33 -18.30
CA TYR A 91 9.72 -4.37 -17.37
C TYR A 91 8.53 -5.13 -17.96
N LEU A 92 8.62 -6.46 -17.97
CA LEU A 92 7.52 -7.35 -18.35
C LEU A 92 7.03 -8.05 -17.09
N ILE A 93 5.75 -7.88 -16.76
CA ILE A 93 5.11 -8.57 -15.64
C ILE A 93 4.25 -9.70 -16.22
N ILE A 94 4.53 -10.93 -15.80
CA ILE A 94 3.75 -12.12 -16.16
C ILE A 94 3.04 -12.58 -14.89
N ILE A 95 1.71 -12.59 -14.91
CA ILE A 95 0.89 -12.99 -13.77
C ILE A 95 0.19 -14.30 -14.14
N PRO A 96 0.63 -15.46 -13.61
CA PRO A 96 -0.06 -16.71 -13.86
C PRO A 96 -1.40 -16.74 -13.12
N GLU A 97 -2.33 -17.60 -13.56
CA GLU A 97 -3.61 -17.85 -12.89
C GLU A 97 -3.47 -18.70 -11.62
N ILE A 98 -2.47 -18.39 -10.80
CA ILE A 98 -2.18 -19.08 -9.54
C ILE A 98 -2.17 -18.03 -8.43
N ILE A 99 -2.94 -18.29 -7.37
CA ILE A 99 -3.00 -17.43 -6.20
C ILE A 99 -2.23 -18.13 -5.07
N ILE A 100 -1.16 -17.48 -4.61
CA ILE A 100 -0.39 -17.94 -3.46
C ILE A 100 -0.87 -17.18 -2.23
N ASN A 101 -1.29 -17.91 -1.20
CA ASN A 101 -1.64 -17.32 0.08
C ASN A 101 -0.36 -16.88 0.82
N THR A 102 -0.27 -15.60 1.21
CA THR A 102 0.90 -15.03 1.89
C THR A 102 1.27 -15.80 3.16
N PHE A 103 0.29 -16.13 4.01
CA PHE A 103 0.54 -16.88 5.25
C PHE A 103 1.10 -18.27 4.97
N TRP A 104 0.55 -18.99 3.98
CA TRP A 104 1.09 -20.28 3.56
C TRP A 104 2.52 -20.14 3.02
N ALA A 105 2.80 -19.13 2.18
CA ALA A 105 4.14 -18.93 1.64
C ALA A 105 5.20 -18.71 2.75
N TYR A 106 4.88 -17.88 3.75
CA TYR A 106 5.75 -17.68 4.91
C TYR A 106 5.89 -18.94 5.78
N SER A 107 4.84 -19.76 5.92
CA SER A 107 4.89 -20.99 6.74
C SER A 107 5.78 -22.08 6.14
N GLN A 108 6.03 -22.05 4.83
CA GLN A 108 6.97 -22.96 4.17
C GLN A 108 8.44 -22.58 4.38
N PHE A 109 8.72 -21.39 4.91
CA PHE A 109 10.09 -20.94 5.14
C PHE A 109 10.71 -21.69 6.33
N LYS A 110 11.76 -22.48 6.07
CA LYS A 110 12.60 -23.09 7.11
C LYS A 110 13.89 -22.30 7.24
N LYS A 111 14.20 -21.82 8.44
CA LYS A 111 15.56 -21.37 8.77
C LYS A 111 16.46 -22.61 8.84
N ASN A 112 17.51 -22.61 8.03
CA ASN A 112 18.67 -23.48 8.27
C ASN A 112 19.40 -23.01 9.53
#